data_AF-A0A251XA89-F1
#
_entry.id   AF-A0A251XA89-F1
#
_cell.length_a   1.000
_cell.length_b   1.000
_cell.length_c   1.000
_cell.angle_alpha   90.00
_cell.angle_beta   90.00
_cell.angle_gamma   90.00
#
_symmetry.space_group_name_H-M   'P 1'
#
loop_
_entity.id
_entity.type
_entity.pdbx_description
1 polymer ?
#
loop_
_entity_poly.entity_id
_entity_poly.type
_entity_poly.pdbx_seq_one_letter_code
_entity_poly.pdbx_strand_id
1 'polypeptide(L)' 'MHSETLTTIEKMIQPLSVELQQQVLVHLREYIAELQSERRWEQLEQSHYDGLGRAAQLARQQIAEGLARPMNWDGL' A
#
# COMPACT_ATOMS: atom_id res chain seq x y z
N MET A 1 23.45 -14.36 -10.81
CA MET A 1 22.70 -14.19 -12.07
C MET A 1 21.83 -12.95 -11.93
N HIS A 2 21.87 -12.05 -12.90
CA HIS A 2 20.84 -11.00 -13.00
C HIS A 2 19.54 -11.64 -13.45
N SER A 3 18.42 -11.15 -12.92
CA SER A 3 17.09 -11.51 -13.43
C SER A 3 17.00 -11.17 -14.91
N GLU A 4 16.39 -12.03 -15.73
CA GLU A 4 16.15 -11.75 -17.16
C GLU A 4 15.41 -10.42 -17.35
N THR A 5 14.53 -10.06 -16.42
CA THR A 5 13.81 -8.78 -16.42
C THR A 5 14.77 -7.59 -16.29
N LEU A 6 15.77 -7.66 -15.42
CA LEU A 6 16.74 -6.57 -15.24
C LEU A 6 17.60 -6.38 -16.49
N THR A 7 18.02 -7.49 -17.10
CA THR A 7 18.77 -7.47 -18.37
C THR A 7 17.95 -6.82 -19.50
N THR A 8 16.65 -7.10 -19.56
CA THR A 8 15.76 -6.48 -20.57
C THR A 8 15.59 -4.99 -20.33
N ILE A 9 15.39 -4.55 -19.08
CA ILE A 9 15.28 -3.13 -18.73
C ILE A 9 16.56 -2.38 -19.12
N GLU A 10 17.74 -2.94 -18.82
CA GLU A 10 19.02 -2.35 -19.19
C GLU A 10 19.12 -2.14 -20.70
N LYS A 11 18.81 -3.18 -21.50
CA LYS A 11 18.84 -3.10 -22.97
C LYS A 11 17.85 -2.09 -23.56
N MET A 12 16.71 -1.85 -22.90
CA MET A 12 15.73 -0.86 -23.33
C MET A 12 16.19 0.58 -23.07
N ILE A 13 16.93 0.81 -21.99
CA ILE A 13 17.37 2.14 -21.56
C ILE A 13 18.70 2.54 -22.21
N GLN A 14 19.61 1.58 -22.40
CA GLN A 14 20.96 1.78 -22.94
C GLN A 14 21.02 2.60 -24.26
N PRO A 15 20.14 2.39 -25.26
CA PRO A 15 20.22 3.13 -26.53
C PRO A 15 19.69 4.57 -26.45
N LEU A 16 19.05 4.97 -25.35
CA LEU A 16 18.51 6.32 -25.19
C LEU A 16 19.61 7.35 -24.93
N SER A 17 19.34 8.62 -25.23
CA SER A 17 20.23 9.72 -24.85
C SER A 17 20.31 9.86 -23.33
N VAL A 18 21.37 10.48 -22.80
CA VAL A 18 21.56 10.63 -21.35
C VAL A 18 20.38 11.36 -20.71
N GLU A 19 19.83 12.36 -21.38
CA GLU A 19 18.66 13.12 -20.92
C GLU A 19 17.43 12.22 -20.80
N LEU A 20 17.20 11.36 -21.79
CA LEU A 20 16.10 10.40 -21.76
C LEU A 20 16.31 9.30 -20.72
N GLN A 21 17.55 8.81 -20.53
CA GLN A 21 17.87 7.87 -19.46
C GLN A 21 17.57 8.45 -18.07
N GLN A 22 17.89 9.74 -17.86
CA GLN A 22 17.56 10.45 -16.62
C GLN A 22 16.05 10.59 -16.41
N GLN A 23 15.29 10.92 -17.47
CA GLN A 23 13.82 10.97 -17.39
C GLN A 23 13.22 9.61 -17.04
N VAL A 24 13.69 8.54 -17.66
CA VAL A 24 13.26 7.17 -17.34
C VAL A 24 13.58 6.83 -15.88
N LEU A 25 14.75 7.20 -15.37
CA LEU A 25 15.12 6.96 -13.98
C LEU A 25 14.16 7.65 -12.99
N VAL A 26 13.74 8.89 -13.28
CA VAL A 26 12.77 9.62 -12.45
C VAL A 26 11.44 8.85 -12.39
N HIS A 27 10.88 8.49 -13.55
CA HIS A 27 9.61 7.79 -13.61
C HIS A 27 9.66 6.39 -12.97
N LEU A 28 10.75 5.64 -13.16
CA LEU A 28 10.92 4.35 -12.51
C LEU A 28 10.99 4.49 -10.99
N ARG A 29 11.64 5.54 -10.47
CA ARG A 29 11.69 5.78 -9.03
C ARG A 29 10.31 6.06 -8.45
N GLU A 30 9.53 6.90 -9.11
CA GLU A 30 8.15 7.20 -8.71
C GLU A 30 7.28 5.94 -8.74
N TYR A 31 7.35 5.18 -9.83
CA TYR A 31 6.57 3.94 -9.99
C TYR A 31 6.94 2.89 -8.94
N ILE A 32 8.24 2.71 -8.64
CA ILE A 32 8.68 1.79 -7.59
C ILE A 32 8.16 2.23 -6.21
N ALA A 33 8.16 3.54 -5.93
CA ALA A 33 7.63 4.06 -4.67
C ALA A 33 6.13 3.79 -4.52
N GLU A 34 5.35 3.94 -5.61
CA GLU A 34 3.92 3.60 -5.63
C GLU A 34 3.72 2.11 -5.36
N LEU A 35 4.41 1.22 -6.08
CA LEU A 35 4.32 -0.23 -5.86
C LEU A 35 4.67 -0.65 -4.41
N GLN A 36 5.65 0.02 -3.80
CA GLN A 36 6.00 -0.21 -2.40
C GLN A 36 4.95 0.34 -1.42
N SER A 37 4.27 1.44 -1.79
CA SER A 37 3.14 1.96 -1.05
C SER A 37 1.96 1.00 -1.10
N GLU A 38 1.53 0.60 -2.31
CA GLU A 38 0.43 -0.34 -2.54
C GLU A 38 0.65 -1.66 -1.79
N ARG A 39 1.86 -2.25 -1.85
CA ARG A 39 2.14 -3.47 -1.08
C ARG A 39 2.07 -3.29 0.43
N ARG A 40 2.49 -2.13 0.95
CA ARG A 40 2.33 -1.84 2.38
C ARG A 40 0.85 -1.72 2.72
N TRP A 41 0.06 -1.09 1.86
CA TRP A 41 -1.39 -1.02 2.01
C TRP A 41 -2.03 -2.40 2.00
N GLU A 42 -1.71 -3.28 1.04
CA GLU A 42 -2.22 -4.66 0.98
C GLU A 42 -1.89 -5.47 2.24
N GLN A 43 -0.65 -5.35 2.73
CA GLN A 43 -0.22 -6.04 3.96
C GLN A 43 -0.98 -5.54 5.20
N LEU A 44 -1.20 -4.23 5.29
CA LEU A 44 -2.00 -3.64 6.35
C LEU A 44 -3.46 -4.07 6.21
N GLU A 45 -4.05 -4.02 5.02
CA GLU A 45 -5.40 -4.49 4.73
C GLU A 45 -5.61 -5.92 5.21
N GLN A 46 -4.74 -6.85 4.79
CA GLN A 46 -4.84 -8.26 5.17
C GLN A 46 -4.77 -8.45 6.70
N SER A 47 -3.94 -7.66 7.40
CA SER A 47 -3.87 -7.71 8.87
C SER A 47 -5.09 -7.07 9.56
N HIS A 48 -5.71 -6.07 8.93
CA HIS A 48 -6.79 -5.28 9.51
C HIS A 48 -8.19 -5.83 9.22
N TYR A 49 -8.43 -6.57 8.13
CA TYR A 49 -9.76 -7.12 7.82
C TYR A 49 -10.28 -8.07 8.92
N ASP A 50 -9.41 -8.91 9.49
CA ASP A 50 -9.78 -9.80 10.60
C ASP A 50 -10.01 -9.04 11.93
N GLY A 51 -9.32 -7.93 12.13
CA GLY A 51 -9.48 -7.08 13.32
C GLY A 51 -10.74 -6.24 13.25
N LEU A 52 -10.98 -5.58 12.10
CA LEU A 52 -12.13 -4.71 11.86
C LEU A 52 -13.44 -5.49 11.84
N GLY A 53 -13.48 -6.67 11.21
CA GLY A 53 -14.66 -7.53 11.20
C GLY A 53 -15.06 -7.96 12.62
N ARG A 54 -14.08 -8.39 13.43
CA ARG A 54 -14.30 -8.74 14.84
C ARG A 54 -14.70 -7.54 15.69
N ALA A 55 -14.06 -6.39 15.51
CA ALA A 55 -14.41 -5.16 16.21
C ALA A 55 -15.84 -4.71 15.89
N ALA A 56 -16.25 -4.77 14.61
CA ALA A 56 -17.61 -4.44 14.19
C ALA A 56 -18.64 -5.42 14.76
N GLN A 57 -18.32 -6.71 14.82
CA GLN A 57 -19.19 -7.72 15.44
C GLN A 57 -19.34 -7.50 16.95
N LEU A 58 -18.23 -7.23 17.64
CA LEU A 58 -18.22 -6.91 19.08
C LEU A 58 -19.03 -5.64 19.36
N ALA A 59 -18.86 -4.59 18.54
CA ALA A 59 -19.65 -3.36 18.67
C ALA A 59 -21.15 -3.63 18.52
N ARG A 60 -21.56 -4.47 17.55
CA ARG A 60 -22.96 -4.89 17.39
C ARG A 60 -23.49 -5.65 18.61
N GLN A 61 -22.69 -6.55 19.20
CA GLN A 61 -23.07 -7.26 20.43
C GLN A 61 -23.23 -6.31 21.61
N GLN A 62 -22.28 -5.41 21.82
CA GLN A 62 -22.34 -4.42 22.90
C GLN A 62 -23.53 -3.45 22.75
N ILE A 63 -23.92 -3.11 21.53
CA ILE A 63 -25.15 -2.33 21.27
C ILE A 63 -26.39 -3.15 21.68
N ALA A 64 -26.47 -4.41 21.28
CA ALA A 64 -27.61 -5.28 21.62
C ALA A 64 -27.71 -5.55 23.14
N GLU A 65 -26.59 -5.63 23.84
CA GLU A 65 -26.49 -5.81 25.29
C GLU A 65 -26.68 -4.50 26.08
N GLY A 66 -26.83 -3.36 25.39
CA GLY A 66 -26.97 -2.05 26.04
C GLY A 66 -25.69 -1.51 26.69
N LEU A 67 -24.53 -2.11 26.37
CA LEU A 67 -23.21 -1.75 26.90
C LEU A 67 -22.52 -0.65 26.07
N ALA A 68 -23.00 -0.40 24.85
CA ALA A 68 -22.42 0.61 23.97
C ALA A 68 -22.67 2.04 24.46
N ARG A 69 -21.66 2.89 24.34
CA ARG A 69 -21.76 4.33 24.60
C ARG A 69 -21.53 5.12 23.32
N PRO A 70 -22.21 6.26 23.12
CA PRO A 70 -21.92 7.16 22.00
C PRO A 70 -20.45 7.59 22.01
N MET A 71 -19.84 7.65 20.83
CA MET A 71 -18.49 8.16 20.67
C MET A 71 -18.47 9.65 21.06
N ASN A 72 -17.59 10.00 22.00
CA ASN A 72 -17.44 11.39 22.43
C ASN A 72 -16.52 12.14 21.47
N TRP A 73 -17.13 12.92 20.58
CA TRP A 73 -16.41 13.67 19.54
C TRP A 73 -15.60 14.84 20.08
N ASP A 74 -15.97 15.38 21.25
CA ASP A 74 -15.34 16.57 21.82
C ASP A 74 -13.98 16.31 22.50
N GLY A 75 -13.56 15.03 22.58
CA GLY A 75 -12.34 14.60 23.29
C GLY A 75 -11.28 13.92 22.42
N LEU A 76 -11.37 14.05 21.10
CA LEU A 76 -10.41 13.49 20.12
C LEU A 76 -9.33 14.51 19.71
#